data_AF-A0A2S2NQE1-F1
#
_entry.id   AF-A0A2S2NQE1-F1
#
_cell.length_a   1.000
_cell.length_b   1.000
_cell.length_c   1.000
_cell.angle_alpha   90.00
_cell.angle_beta   90.00
_cell.angle_gamma   90.00
#
_symmetry.space_group_name_H-M   'P 1'
#
loop_
_entity.id
_entity.type
_entity.pdbx_description
1 polymer ?
#
loop_
_entity_poly.entity_id
_entity_poly.type
_entity_poly.pdbx_seq_one_letter_code
_entity_poly.pdbx_strand_id
1 'polypeptide(L)'
;MIYGSSAEQTWSLRSKSRGQMLTHTGGDGDSDSDSDGDPLRPQYMPLAASESNACQAGGDYAGTCYTAGDVRANAQPHLTAMHTLWMREHNRVAGLLAVINPHWDDERAFQEARKIVTASIQHITYSEWLPALLGKKYTKRNGLELSPKGYSDAYNETADPTVSNSFATAILPFVNSMFNETLSLYFENRATNKSLSLKEHYNRPSDLQMNYMDHLVRGLSMQNTQKVDMLFTQTITNYLYSH
;
A
#
# COMPACT_ATOMS: atom_id res chain seq x y z
N MET A 1 -5.37 5.37 -3.88
CA MET A 1 -4.23 5.10 -2.98
C MET A 1 -2.87 5.11 -3.67
N ILE A 2 -2.67 4.44 -4.81
CA ILE A 2 -1.35 4.40 -5.49
C ILE A 2 -1.15 5.61 -6.41
N TYR A 3 -2.14 5.90 -7.26
CA TYR A 3 -2.00 6.83 -8.39
C TYR A 3 -2.41 8.28 -8.12
N GLY A 4 -2.94 8.60 -6.94
CA GLY A 4 -3.54 9.91 -6.66
C GLY A 4 -4.96 10.04 -7.18
N SER A 5 -5.64 11.10 -6.73
CA SER A 5 -7.03 11.40 -7.09
C SER A 5 -7.17 12.60 -8.04
N SER A 6 -6.07 13.31 -8.33
CA SER A 6 -6.01 14.37 -9.33
C SER A 6 -5.00 14.03 -10.44
N ALA A 7 -5.21 14.57 -11.64
CA ALA A 7 -4.30 14.36 -12.76
C ALA A 7 -2.87 14.88 -12.45
N GLU A 8 -2.77 16.01 -11.76
CA GLU A 8 -1.49 16.59 -11.32
C GLU A 8 -0.75 15.65 -10.36
N GLN A 9 -1.45 15.10 -9.35
CA GLN A 9 -0.85 14.16 -8.42
C GLN A 9 -0.45 12.84 -9.11
N THR A 10 -1.28 12.33 -10.02
CA THR A 10 -0.91 11.16 -10.82
C THR A 10 0.35 11.43 -11.65
N TRP A 11 0.43 12.61 -12.27
CA TRP A 11 1.56 13.00 -13.10
C TRP A 11 2.85 13.16 -12.28
N SER A 12 2.77 13.72 -11.08
CA SER A 12 3.95 13.92 -10.22
C SER A 12 4.53 12.62 -9.68
N LEU A 13 3.74 11.54 -9.63
CA LEU A 13 4.17 10.22 -9.15
C LEU A 13 4.80 9.33 -10.23
N ARG A 14 4.85 9.78 -11.49
CA ARG A 14 5.33 8.99 -12.64
C ARG A 14 6.78 9.29 -13.00
N SER A 15 7.52 8.24 -13.39
CA SER A 15 8.87 8.40 -13.94
C SER A 15 8.86 9.02 -15.34
N LYS A 16 7.71 8.96 -16.02
CA LYS A 16 7.51 9.38 -17.42
C LYS A 16 8.40 8.60 -18.39
N SER A 17 8.80 7.40 -17.99
CA SER A 17 9.55 6.46 -18.80
C SER A 17 8.95 5.06 -18.67
N ARG A 18 8.67 4.44 -19.82
CA ARG A 18 8.17 3.05 -19.94
C ARG A 18 6.90 2.75 -19.11
N GLY A 19 6.10 3.77 -18.84
CA GLY A 19 4.88 3.67 -18.06
C GLY A 19 5.11 3.43 -16.57
N GLN A 20 6.30 3.70 -16.04
CA GLN A 20 6.64 3.41 -14.64
C GLN A 20 6.28 4.55 -13.68
N MET A 21 6.12 4.18 -12.41
CA MET A 21 6.05 5.08 -11.26
C MET A 21 7.46 5.45 -10.81
N LEU A 22 7.60 6.64 -10.21
CA LEU A 22 8.84 7.03 -9.53
C LEU A 22 9.12 6.08 -8.37
N THR A 23 10.42 5.83 -8.14
CA THR A 23 10.91 5.02 -7.04
C THR A 23 12.14 5.64 -6.44
N HIS A 24 12.40 5.35 -5.17
CA HIS A 24 13.66 5.63 -4.50
C HIS A 24 14.38 4.31 -4.22
N THR A 25 15.65 4.20 -4.62
CA THR A 25 16.52 3.07 -4.27
C THR A 25 17.21 3.38 -2.95
N GLY A 26 17.05 2.51 -1.94
CA GLY A 26 17.70 2.70 -0.64
C GLY A 26 19.22 2.54 -0.77
N GLY A 27 19.94 3.65 -0.69
CA GLY A 27 21.40 3.69 -0.64
C GLY A 27 21.84 5.10 -0.24
N ASP A 28 22.73 5.18 0.75
CA ASP A 28 23.51 6.38 1.00
C ASP A 28 24.15 6.84 -0.31
N GLY A 29 24.28 8.15 -0.50
CA GLY A 29 24.67 8.81 -1.75
C GLY A 29 26.09 8.51 -2.26
N ASP A 30 26.52 7.26 -2.28
CA ASP A 30 27.63 6.82 -3.10
C ASP A 30 27.11 6.60 -4.52
N SER A 31 27.33 7.64 -5.31
CA SER A 31 27.27 7.65 -6.76
C SER A 31 28.31 6.71 -7.36
N ASP A 32 28.26 5.41 -7.04
CA ASP A 32 28.90 4.39 -7.84
C ASP A 32 28.03 4.16 -9.07
N SER A 33 28.39 4.93 -10.10
CA SER A 33 27.77 5.07 -11.42
C SER A 33 27.69 3.78 -12.26
N ASP A 34 27.94 2.61 -11.67
CA ASP A 34 27.96 1.31 -12.36
C ASP A 34 26.79 0.38 -11.96
N SER A 35 25.84 0.86 -11.15
CA SER A 35 24.74 0.04 -10.61
C SER A 35 23.33 0.56 -10.90
N ASP A 36 23.19 1.43 -11.90
CA ASP A 36 21.89 1.96 -12.36
C ASP A 36 21.02 0.89 -13.09
N GLY A 37 21.46 -0.37 -13.06
CA GLY A 37 20.85 -1.50 -13.76
C GLY A 37 20.78 -2.79 -12.97
N ASP A 38 21.00 -2.81 -11.65
CA ASP A 38 20.76 -4.02 -10.84
C ASP A 38 19.25 -4.20 -10.57
N PRO A 39 18.56 -5.16 -11.22
CA PRO A 39 17.14 -5.40 -11.01
C PRO A 39 16.82 -5.95 -9.60
N LEU A 40 17.83 -6.30 -8.80
CA LEU A 40 17.66 -6.82 -7.44
C LEU A 40 17.66 -5.72 -6.37
N ARG A 41 17.94 -4.45 -6.73
CA ARG A 41 17.90 -3.36 -5.75
C ARG A 41 16.48 -3.11 -5.26
N PRO A 42 16.25 -3.06 -3.93
CA PRO A 42 14.92 -2.79 -3.38
C PRO A 42 14.42 -1.40 -3.81
N GLN A 43 13.31 -1.37 -4.53
CA GLN A 43 12.62 -0.13 -4.90
C GLN A 43 11.63 0.28 -3.81
N TYR A 44 11.74 1.50 -3.30
CA TYR A 44 10.77 2.08 -2.37
C TYR A 44 9.98 3.20 -3.05
N MET A 45 8.92 3.64 -2.39
CA MET A 45 8.19 4.84 -2.83
C MET A 45 9.13 6.05 -2.92
N PRO A 46 8.82 7.04 -3.77
CA PRO A 46 9.62 8.26 -3.87
C PRO A 46 9.55 9.03 -2.55
N LEU A 47 10.66 9.67 -2.16
CA LEU A 47 10.70 10.52 -0.97
C LEU A 47 9.96 11.84 -1.23
N ALA A 48 9.33 12.38 -0.19
CA ALA A 48 8.71 13.70 -0.22
C ALA A 48 9.79 14.78 -0.25
N ALA A 49 9.64 15.75 -1.17
CA ALA A 49 10.58 16.86 -1.32
C ALA A 49 10.52 17.87 -0.17
N SER A 50 9.41 17.91 0.56
CA SER A 50 9.20 18.80 1.71
C SER A 50 8.75 17.99 2.92
N GLU A 51 9.29 18.32 4.09
CA GLU A 51 8.77 17.79 5.35
C GLU A 51 7.29 18.16 5.48
N SER A 52 6.46 17.14 5.70
CA SER A 52 5.05 17.34 6.00
C SER A 52 4.82 16.91 7.44
N ASN A 53 3.88 17.56 8.13
CA ASN A 53 3.45 17.17 9.47
C ASN A 53 2.89 15.73 9.54
N ALA A 54 2.74 15.04 8.39
CA ALA A 54 2.26 13.68 8.30
C ALA A 54 3.31 12.62 8.69
N CYS A 55 4.60 12.97 8.74
CA CYS A 55 5.64 12.09 9.30
C CYS A 55 6.32 12.76 10.49
N GLN A 56 6.66 11.97 11.49
CA GLN A 56 7.50 12.42 12.57
C GLN A 56 8.96 12.27 12.12
N ALA A 57 9.58 13.37 11.69
CA ALA A 57 11.03 13.43 11.56
C ALA A 57 11.62 13.37 12.97
N GLY A 58 12.30 12.27 13.31
CA GLY A 58 12.97 12.12 14.60
C GLY A 58 14.45 12.50 14.49
N GLY A 59 14.87 13.59 15.14
CA GLY A 59 16.28 13.89 15.44
C GLY A 59 17.22 14.03 14.22
N ASP A 60 18.50 13.66 14.42
CA ASP A 60 19.63 13.80 13.48
C ASP A 60 19.48 13.10 12.11
N TYR A 61 18.38 12.37 11.89
CA TYR A 61 18.06 11.72 10.62
C TYR A 61 16.91 12.49 9.97
N ALA A 62 17.15 13.02 8.76
CA ALA A 62 16.11 13.58 7.91
C ALA A 62 15.12 12.48 7.49
N GLY A 63 14.18 12.16 8.39
CA GLY A 63 13.12 11.18 8.18
C GLY A 63 12.19 11.67 7.08
N THR A 64 12.49 11.34 5.84
CA THR A 64 11.70 11.74 4.68
C THR A 64 10.43 10.88 4.60
N CYS A 65 9.27 11.54 4.52
CA CYS A 65 8.03 10.85 4.16
C CYS A 65 8.18 10.19 2.80
N TYR A 66 7.44 9.11 2.55
CA TYR A 66 7.17 8.70 1.19
C TYR A 66 6.03 9.52 0.57
N THR A 67 6.13 9.78 -0.72
CA THR A 67 5.06 10.35 -1.53
C THR A 67 4.28 9.23 -2.20
N ALA A 68 2.96 9.27 -2.07
CA ALA A 68 2.06 8.31 -2.67
C ALA A 68 0.75 9.00 -3.11
N GLY A 69 -0.11 8.24 -3.77
CA GLY A 69 -1.44 8.69 -4.15
C GLY A 69 -2.44 8.88 -2.99
N ASP A 70 -2.07 8.52 -1.75
CA ASP A 70 -2.85 8.80 -0.54
C ASP A 70 -1.91 9.34 0.54
N VAL A 71 -2.31 10.43 1.18
CA VAL A 71 -1.49 11.14 2.18
C VAL A 71 -1.22 10.31 3.43
N ARG A 72 -2.02 9.27 3.69
CA ARG A 72 -1.90 8.40 4.87
C ARG A 72 -0.93 7.24 4.66
N ALA A 73 -0.29 7.13 3.50
CA ALA A 73 0.62 6.02 3.19
C ALA A 73 1.70 5.81 4.27
N ASN A 74 2.14 6.89 4.91
CA ASN A 74 3.18 6.90 5.94
C ASN A 74 2.68 6.63 7.37
N ALA A 75 1.36 6.50 7.58
CA ALA A 75 0.78 6.48 8.91
C ALA A 75 1.24 5.26 9.72
N GLN A 76 1.16 4.08 9.10
CA GLN A 76 1.55 2.81 9.71
C GLN A 76 2.62 2.09 8.89
N PRO A 77 3.55 1.37 9.55
CA PRO A 77 4.55 0.56 8.85
C PRO A 77 3.96 -0.43 7.83
N HIS A 78 2.89 -1.14 8.22
CA HIS A 78 2.24 -2.13 7.37
C HIS A 78 1.49 -1.49 6.19
N LEU A 79 0.89 -0.32 6.40
CA LEU A 79 0.26 0.44 5.33
C LEU A 79 1.30 0.93 4.32
N THR A 80 2.42 1.46 4.81
CA THR A 80 3.57 1.87 3.98
C THR A 80 4.07 0.70 3.15
N ALA A 81 4.23 -0.48 3.76
CA ALA A 81 4.63 -1.70 3.05
C ALA A 81 3.65 -2.05 1.93
N MET A 82 2.34 -2.02 2.21
CA MET A 82 1.35 -2.32 1.17
C MET A 82 1.39 -1.34 0.01
N HIS A 83 1.56 -0.04 0.27
CA HIS A 83 1.74 0.95 -0.78
C HIS A 83 3.00 0.66 -1.63
N THR A 84 4.12 0.34 -1.00
CA THR A 84 5.37 -0.05 -1.69
C THR A 84 5.15 -1.29 -2.57
N LEU A 85 4.48 -2.32 -2.06
CA LEU A 85 4.20 -3.54 -2.84
C LEU A 85 3.37 -3.25 -4.09
N TRP A 86 2.32 -2.44 -3.96
CA TRP A 86 1.48 -2.11 -5.11
C TRP A 86 2.18 -1.21 -6.14
N MET A 87 3.05 -0.32 -5.70
CA MET A 87 3.93 0.45 -6.59
C MET A 87 4.91 -0.48 -7.34
N ARG A 88 5.56 -1.41 -6.63
CA ARG A 88 6.44 -2.42 -7.26
C ARG A 88 5.69 -3.26 -8.28
N GLU A 89 4.46 -3.69 -7.95
CA GLU A 89 3.63 -4.47 -8.87
C GLU A 89 3.26 -3.68 -10.13
N HIS A 90 2.94 -2.38 -9.99
CA HIS A 90 2.74 -1.51 -11.14
C HIS A 90 3.97 -1.47 -12.04
N ASN A 91 5.16 -1.24 -11.48
CA ASN A 91 6.40 -1.17 -12.27
C ASN A 91 6.75 -2.53 -12.91
N ARG A 92 6.48 -3.64 -12.23
CA ARG A 92 6.62 -5.00 -12.78
C ARG A 92 5.71 -5.20 -13.98
N VAL A 93 4.43 -4.86 -13.86
CA VAL A 93 3.44 -4.98 -14.95
C VAL A 93 3.80 -4.04 -16.11
N ALA A 94 4.10 -2.77 -15.85
CA ALA A 94 4.51 -1.80 -16.87
C ALA A 94 5.77 -2.27 -17.62
N GLY A 95 6.77 -2.77 -16.89
CA GLY A 95 8.00 -3.33 -17.48
C GLY A 95 7.71 -4.49 -18.43
N LEU A 96 6.86 -5.44 -18.02
CA LEU A 96 6.45 -6.57 -18.87
C LEU A 96 5.65 -6.10 -20.09
N LEU A 97 4.71 -5.17 -19.92
CA LEU A 97 3.92 -4.61 -21.01
C LEU A 97 4.79 -3.89 -22.04
N ALA A 98 5.81 -3.15 -21.59
CA ALA A 98 6.75 -2.45 -22.47
C ALA A 98 7.65 -3.43 -23.25
N VAL A 99 7.96 -4.62 -22.70
CA VAL A 99 8.68 -5.67 -23.43
C VAL A 99 7.79 -6.32 -24.49
N ILE A 100 6.54 -6.64 -24.13
CA ILE A 100 5.58 -7.29 -25.04
C ILE A 100 5.10 -6.32 -26.14
N ASN A 101 4.99 -5.03 -25.82
CA ASN A 101 4.52 -3.99 -26.72
C ASN A 101 5.55 -2.85 -26.86
N PRO A 102 6.66 -3.06 -27.59
CA PRO A 102 7.71 -2.04 -27.75
C PRO A 102 7.25 -0.76 -28.46
N HIS A 103 6.10 -0.81 -29.13
CA HIS A 103 5.50 0.30 -29.88
C HIS A 103 4.60 1.20 -29.01
N TRP A 104 4.34 0.83 -27.75
CA TRP A 104 3.57 1.67 -26.84
C TRP A 104 4.41 2.84 -26.34
N ASP A 105 3.78 4.00 -26.25
CA ASP A 105 4.34 5.14 -25.54
C ASP A 105 4.20 4.99 -24.02
N ASP A 106 4.81 5.92 -23.28
CA ASP A 106 4.77 5.94 -21.81
C ASP A 106 3.34 5.96 -21.28
N GLU A 107 2.46 6.76 -21.90
CA GLU A 107 1.08 6.92 -21.45
C GLU A 107 0.28 5.63 -21.60
N ARG A 108 0.38 4.97 -22.77
CA ARG A 108 -0.33 3.71 -23.01
C ARG A 108 0.14 2.64 -22.03
N ALA A 109 1.45 2.50 -21.83
CA ALA A 109 2.02 1.54 -20.89
C ALA A 109 1.55 1.80 -19.45
N PHE A 110 1.56 3.07 -19.01
CA PHE A 110 1.10 3.47 -17.68
C PHE A 110 -0.37 3.14 -17.45
N GLN A 111 -1.25 3.50 -18.40
CA GLN A 111 -2.69 3.31 -18.23
C GLN A 111 -3.08 1.82 -18.23
N GLU A 112 -2.44 0.99 -19.05
CA GLU A 112 -2.69 -0.46 -19.06
C GLU A 112 -2.15 -1.13 -17.79
N ALA A 113 -0.96 -0.74 -17.30
CA ALA A 113 -0.46 -1.21 -16.01
C ALA A 113 -1.37 -0.78 -14.85
N ARG A 114 -1.82 0.49 -14.83
CA ARG A 114 -2.79 1.02 -13.87
C ARG A 114 -4.08 0.21 -13.88
N LYS A 115 -4.64 -0.06 -15.06
CA LYS A 115 -5.87 -0.83 -15.24
C LYS A 115 -5.75 -2.24 -14.68
N ILE A 116 -4.66 -2.95 -14.98
CA ILE A 116 -4.41 -4.30 -14.48
C ILE A 116 -4.28 -4.31 -12.96
N VAL A 117 -3.46 -3.43 -12.39
CA VAL A 117 -3.27 -3.37 -10.93
C VAL A 117 -4.56 -3.00 -10.20
N THR A 118 -5.33 -2.05 -10.72
CA THR A 118 -6.65 -1.72 -10.15
C THR A 118 -7.60 -2.92 -10.20
N ALA A 119 -7.62 -3.66 -11.30
CA ALA A 119 -8.42 -4.88 -11.40
C ALA A 119 -7.96 -5.96 -10.42
N SER A 120 -6.65 -6.13 -10.19
CA SER A 120 -6.12 -7.06 -9.18
C SER A 120 -6.58 -6.70 -7.76
N ILE A 121 -6.55 -5.42 -7.39
CA ILE A 121 -7.03 -4.94 -6.09
C ILE A 121 -8.53 -5.20 -5.94
N GLN A 122 -9.33 -4.88 -6.97
CA GLN A 122 -10.77 -5.15 -6.98
C GLN A 122 -11.04 -6.66 -6.86
N HIS A 123 -10.31 -7.48 -7.60
CA HIS A 123 -10.46 -8.93 -7.55
C HIS A 123 -10.23 -9.43 -6.12
N ILE A 124 -9.07 -9.18 -5.52
CA ILE A 124 -8.76 -9.59 -4.14
C ILE A 124 -9.82 -9.09 -3.14
N THR A 125 -10.27 -7.84 -3.31
CA THR A 125 -11.29 -7.24 -2.43
C THR A 125 -12.60 -8.02 -2.47
N TYR A 126 -13.12 -8.31 -3.65
CA TYR A 126 -14.42 -8.98 -3.83
C TYR A 126 -14.36 -10.51 -3.69
N SER A 127 -13.24 -11.14 -4.08
CA SER A 127 -13.10 -12.60 -4.02
C SER A 127 -12.65 -13.12 -2.67
N GLU A 128 -11.83 -12.36 -1.93
CA GLU A 128 -11.17 -12.85 -0.72
C GLU A 128 -11.58 -12.03 0.51
N TRP A 129 -11.43 -10.71 0.45
CA TRP A 129 -11.60 -9.86 1.64
C TRP A 129 -13.07 -9.73 2.07
N LEU A 130 -13.99 -9.38 1.15
CA LEU A 130 -15.40 -9.21 1.47
C LEU A 130 -16.06 -10.51 2.00
N PRO A 131 -15.84 -11.70 1.40
CA PRO A 131 -16.36 -12.96 1.95
C PRO A 131 -15.78 -13.31 3.32
N ALA A 132 -14.51 -13.00 3.58
CA ALA A 132 -13.88 -13.23 4.88
C ALA A 132 -14.45 -12.30 5.95
N LEU A 133 -14.75 -11.05 5.57
CA LEU A 133 -15.27 -10.02 6.48
C LEU A 133 -16.77 -10.18 6.76
N LEU A 134 -17.59 -10.25 5.72
CA LEU A 134 -19.06 -10.22 5.82
C LEU A 134 -19.65 -11.64 5.98
N GLY A 135 -18.86 -12.66 5.69
CA GLY A 135 -19.28 -14.05 5.59
C GLY A 135 -19.89 -14.37 4.23
N LYS A 136 -19.51 -15.53 3.67
CA LYS A 136 -19.91 -16.01 2.33
C LYS A 136 -21.41 -15.87 2.03
N LYS A 137 -22.28 -16.20 3.01
CA LYS A 137 -23.74 -16.12 2.83
C LYS A 137 -24.23 -14.68 2.59
N TYR A 138 -23.68 -13.72 3.32
CA TYR A 138 -24.07 -12.31 3.19
C TYR A 138 -23.55 -11.72 1.89
N THR A 139 -22.29 -11.99 1.54
CA THR A 139 -21.67 -11.55 0.29
C THR A 139 -22.48 -12.03 -0.92
N LYS A 140 -22.83 -13.32 -0.95
CA LYS A 140 -23.65 -13.91 -2.01
C LYS A 140 -25.04 -13.28 -2.09
N ARG A 141 -25.74 -13.16 -0.96
CA ARG A 141 -27.11 -12.63 -0.92
C ARG A 141 -27.20 -11.19 -1.42
N ASN A 142 -26.14 -10.40 -1.26
CA ASN A 142 -26.06 -9.01 -1.70
C ASN A 142 -25.40 -8.84 -3.08
N GLY A 143 -25.14 -9.93 -3.81
CA GLY A 143 -24.58 -9.85 -5.17
C GLY A 143 -23.14 -9.32 -5.22
N LEU A 144 -22.36 -9.51 -4.16
CA LEU A 144 -20.98 -9.04 -4.06
C LEU A 144 -19.95 -10.11 -4.44
N GLU A 145 -20.38 -11.25 -4.99
CA GLU A 145 -19.47 -12.29 -5.47
C GLU A 145 -19.03 -12.00 -6.90
N LEU A 146 -17.77 -12.31 -7.21
CA LEU A 146 -17.29 -12.27 -8.59
C LEU A 146 -17.87 -13.43 -9.39
N SER A 147 -18.17 -13.16 -10.67
CA SER A 147 -18.49 -14.22 -11.63
C SER A 147 -17.29 -15.16 -11.78
N PRO A 148 -17.48 -16.49 -11.71
CA PRO A 148 -16.37 -17.44 -11.77
C PRO A 148 -15.66 -17.47 -13.13
N LYS A 149 -16.33 -17.00 -14.20
CA LYS A 149 -15.81 -16.92 -15.56
C LYS A 149 -16.48 -15.77 -16.31
N GLY A 150 -15.77 -15.23 -17.29
CA GLY A 150 -16.30 -14.26 -18.25
C GLY A 150 -16.41 -12.85 -17.68
N TYR A 151 -17.21 -12.03 -18.36
CA TYR A 151 -17.51 -10.66 -17.98
C TYR A 151 -18.78 -10.59 -17.13
N SER A 152 -18.91 -9.52 -16.35
CA SER A 152 -20.12 -9.23 -15.59
C SER A 152 -20.90 -8.13 -16.29
N ASP A 153 -22.21 -8.34 -16.47
CA ASP A 153 -23.15 -7.33 -16.98
C ASP A 153 -23.72 -6.46 -15.83
N ALA A 154 -23.09 -6.47 -14.66
CA ALA A 154 -23.56 -5.76 -13.46
C ALA A 154 -23.35 -4.23 -13.50
N TYR A 155 -22.73 -3.69 -14.55
CA TYR A 155 -22.57 -2.24 -14.69
C TYR A 155 -23.95 -1.58 -14.83
N ASN A 156 -24.20 -0.60 -13.97
CA ASN A 156 -25.41 0.21 -14.00
C ASN A 156 -25.02 1.68 -13.98
N GLU A 157 -25.30 2.40 -15.07
CA GLU A 157 -24.98 3.82 -15.23
C GLU A 157 -25.75 4.74 -14.27
N THR A 158 -26.90 4.29 -13.75
CA THR A 158 -27.73 5.06 -12.82
C THR A 158 -27.41 4.76 -11.35
N ALA A 159 -26.48 3.84 -11.08
CA ALA A 159 -26.07 3.54 -9.71
C ALA A 159 -25.23 4.70 -9.16
N ASP A 160 -25.44 5.05 -7.90
CA ASP A 160 -24.63 6.05 -7.19
C ASP A 160 -23.32 5.39 -6.69
N PRO A 161 -22.15 5.75 -7.23
CA PRO A 161 -20.87 5.17 -6.82
C PRO A 161 -20.23 5.93 -5.64
N THR A 162 -20.91 6.93 -5.06
CA THR A 162 -20.35 7.75 -4.00
C THR A 162 -20.20 6.97 -2.69
N VAL A 163 -19.19 7.34 -1.91
CA VAL A 163 -18.98 6.76 -0.58
C VAL A 163 -19.92 7.46 0.40
N SER A 164 -20.83 6.70 1.02
CA SER A 164 -21.74 7.24 2.03
C SER A 164 -20.98 7.79 3.25
N ASN A 165 -21.50 8.87 3.84
CA ASN A 165 -20.92 9.47 5.06
C ASN A 165 -20.89 8.47 6.24
N SER A 166 -21.92 7.64 6.36
CA SER A 166 -21.97 6.56 7.37
C SER A 166 -20.82 5.58 7.21
N PHE A 167 -20.49 5.17 5.98
CA PHE A 167 -19.34 4.30 5.73
C PHE A 167 -18.03 5.01 6.03
N ALA A 168 -17.86 6.25 5.55
CA ALA A 168 -16.64 7.04 5.79
C ALA A 168 -16.36 7.27 7.29
N THR A 169 -17.42 7.36 8.10
CA THR A 169 -17.32 7.52 9.56
C THR A 169 -17.04 6.19 10.27
N ALA A 170 -17.68 5.10 9.85
CA ALA A 170 -17.58 3.80 10.53
C ALA A 170 -16.30 3.03 10.21
N ILE A 171 -15.67 3.28 9.06
CA ILE A 171 -14.52 2.48 8.61
C ILE A 171 -13.28 2.65 9.50
N LEU A 172 -13.06 3.85 10.05
CA LEU A 172 -11.86 4.11 10.84
C LEU A 172 -11.88 3.37 12.20
N PRO A 173 -12.95 3.44 13.02
CA PRO A 173 -13.08 2.59 14.20
C PRO A 173 -12.99 1.10 13.85
N PHE A 174 -13.63 0.66 12.77
CA PHE A 174 -13.54 -0.72 12.32
C PHE A 174 -12.09 -1.16 12.08
N VAL A 175 -11.31 -0.40 11.31
CA VAL A 175 -9.89 -0.71 11.05
C VAL A 175 -9.05 -0.65 12.33
N ASN A 176 -9.26 0.37 13.16
CA ASN A 176 -8.54 0.54 14.42
C ASN A 176 -8.76 -0.61 15.40
N SER A 177 -9.94 -1.23 15.42
CA SER A 177 -10.22 -2.41 16.26
C SER A 177 -9.39 -3.64 15.87
N MET A 178 -8.92 -3.72 14.62
CA MET A 178 -8.14 -4.86 14.12
C MET A 178 -6.63 -4.74 14.39
N PHE A 179 -6.16 -3.58 14.86
CA PHE A 179 -4.73 -3.35 15.07
C PHE A 179 -4.20 -4.08 16.29
N ASN A 180 -3.01 -4.65 16.14
CA ASN A 180 -2.19 -5.13 17.24
C ASN A 180 -1.30 -4.00 17.78
N GLU A 181 -0.98 -4.03 19.09
CA GLU A 181 -0.01 -3.11 19.70
C GLU A 181 1.40 -3.30 19.14
N THR A 182 1.71 -4.51 18.69
CA THR A 182 3.01 -4.86 18.12
C THR A 182 2.86 -5.55 16.77
N LEU A 183 3.78 -5.25 15.86
CA LEU A 183 3.94 -5.94 14.58
C LEU A 183 5.13 -6.89 14.67
N SER A 184 4.87 -8.18 14.48
CA SER A 184 5.91 -9.21 14.50
C SER A 184 6.60 -9.32 13.15
N LEU A 185 7.92 -9.26 13.16
CA LEU A 185 8.79 -9.47 12.00
C LEU A 185 9.25 -10.92 11.98
N TYR A 186 9.29 -11.53 10.80
CA TYR A 186 9.65 -12.94 10.64
C TYR A 186 10.75 -13.15 9.61
N PHE A 187 11.71 -14.02 9.93
CA PHE A 187 12.69 -14.54 8.99
C PHE A 187 12.03 -15.52 7.99
N GLU A 188 12.79 -15.93 6.98
CA GLU A 188 12.31 -16.89 5.96
C GLU A 188 11.91 -18.24 6.55
N ASN A 189 12.63 -18.69 7.57
CA ASN A 189 12.35 -19.94 8.29
C ASN A 189 11.14 -19.84 9.24
N ARG A 190 10.38 -18.73 9.18
CA ARG A 190 9.22 -18.42 10.04
C ARG A 190 9.57 -18.28 11.53
N ALA A 191 10.84 -18.17 11.89
CA ALA A 191 11.24 -17.76 13.23
C ALA A 191 10.96 -16.26 13.40
N THR A 192 10.49 -15.88 14.59
CA THR A 192 10.30 -14.47 14.95
C THR A 192 11.67 -13.78 14.99
N ASN A 193 11.81 -12.69 14.24
CA ASN A 193 13.00 -11.84 14.26
C ASN A 193 12.91 -10.85 15.42
N LYS A 194 11.90 -9.96 15.39
CA LYS A 194 11.64 -8.96 16.43
C LYS A 194 10.19 -8.53 16.40
N SER A 195 9.74 -7.84 17.45
CA SER A 195 8.44 -7.19 17.48
C SER A 195 8.63 -5.67 17.49
N LEU A 196 7.85 -4.98 16.67
CA LEU A 196 7.85 -3.53 16.54
C LEU A 196 6.67 -2.96 17.30
N SER A 197 6.91 -2.04 18.23
CA SER A 197 5.84 -1.30 18.88
C SER A 197 5.19 -0.35 17.88
N LEU A 198 3.87 -0.45 17.69
CA LEU A 198 3.14 0.43 16.79
C LEU A 198 3.20 1.90 17.26
N LYS A 199 3.26 2.10 18.59
CA LYS A 199 3.42 3.42 19.23
C LYS A 199 4.68 4.15 18.75
N GLU A 200 5.79 3.43 18.64
CA GLU A 200 7.11 4.01 18.33
C GLU A 200 7.34 4.23 16.84
N HIS A 201 6.54 3.56 15.99
CA HIS A 201 6.72 3.53 14.54
C HIS A 201 5.55 4.18 13.78
N TYR A 202 4.59 4.76 14.48
CA TYR A 202 3.53 5.58 13.90
C TYR A 202 4.17 6.79 13.20
N ASN A 203 3.78 7.08 11.95
CA ASN A 203 4.31 8.20 11.17
C ASN A 203 5.84 8.18 10.95
N ARG A 204 6.51 7.02 11.07
CA ARG A 204 7.98 6.86 10.90
C ARG A 204 8.31 5.77 9.85
N PRO A 205 8.15 6.06 8.55
CA PRO A 205 8.15 5.03 7.51
C PRO A 205 9.55 4.61 7.01
N SER A 206 10.55 5.50 7.01
CA SER A 206 11.81 5.35 6.26
C SER A 206 12.66 4.17 6.74
N ASP A 207 13.00 4.14 8.03
CA ASP A 207 14.00 3.22 8.58
C ASP A 207 13.52 1.76 8.52
N LEU A 208 12.20 1.60 8.59
CA LEU A 208 11.58 0.29 8.67
C LEU A 208 11.43 -0.36 7.31
N GLN A 209 11.06 0.43 6.30
CA GLN A 209 10.97 -0.07 4.92
C GLN A 209 12.35 -0.48 4.42
N MET A 210 13.38 0.33 4.64
CA MET A 210 14.72 0.05 4.09
C MET A 210 15.36 -1.22 4.66
N ASN A 211 15.15 -1.49 5.95
CA ASN A 211 15.85 -2.59 6.65
C ASN A 211 14.99 -3.84 6.88
N TYR A 212 13.65 -3.70 6.91
CA TYR A 212 12.76 -4.74 7.42
C TYR A 212 11.53 -5.03 6.56
N MET A 213 11.45 -4.50 5.34
CA MET A 213 10.30 -4.70 4.45
C MET A 213 9.88 -6.18 4.33
N ASP A 214 10.80 -7.06 3.93
CA ASP A 214 10.44 -8.47 3.70
C ASP A 214 10.04 -9.19 4.99
N HIS A 215 10.69 -8.85 6.11
CA HIS A 215 10.32 -9.39 7.41
C HIS A 215 8.93 -8.93 7.84
N LEU A 216 8.56 -7.68 7.51
CA LEU A 216 7.25 -7.10 7.81
C LEU A 216 6.17 -7.74 6.95
N VAL A 217 6.39 -7.90 5.65
CA VAL A 217 5.44 -8.57 4.75
C VAL A 217 5.19 -10.01 5.19
N ARG A 218 6.24 -10.76 5.60
CA ARG A 218 6.05 -12.09 6.22
C ARG A 218 5.20 -12.00 7.49
N GLY A 219 5.44 -11.00 8.33
CA GLY A 219 4.59 -10.68 9.49
C GLY A 219 3.11 -10.51 9.14
N LEU A 220 2.79 -9.73 8.11
CA LEU A 220 1.42 -9.50 7.67
C LEU A 220 0.70 -10.77 7.17
N SER A 221 1.46 -11.78 6.73
CA SER A 221 0.91 -13.07 6.32
C SER A 221 0.77 -14.10 7.45
N MET A 222 1.45 -13.88 8.58
CA MET A 222 1.61 -14.87 9.67
C MET A 222 0.92 -14.45 10.97
N GLN A 223 0.94 -13.16 11.28
CA GLN A 223 0.37 -12.62 12.50
C GLN A 223 -1.13 -12.40 12.33
N ASN A 224 -1.92 -12.99 13.22
CA ASN A 224 -3.37 -12.76 13.25
C ASN A 224 -3.71 -11.33 13.67
N THR A 225 -4.77 -10.77 13.10
CA THR A 225 -5.33 -9.47 13.51
C THR A 225 -6.03 -9.59 14.86
N GLN A 226 -6.25 -8.46 15.53
CA GLN A 226 -7.23 -8.41 16.61
C GLN A 226 -8.64 -8.68 16.06
N LYS A 227 -9.54 -9.10 16.94
CA LYS A 227 -10.95 -9.27 16.60
C LYS A 227 -11.58 -7.89 16.39
N VAL A 228 -12.55 -7.83 15.48
CA VAL A 228 -13.39 -6.65 15.30
C VAL A 228 -14.36 -6.58 16.48
N ASP A 229 -14.09 -5.71 17.45
CA ASP A 229 -14.95 -5.45 18.60
C ASP A 229 -14.88 -3.98 19.04
N MET A 230 -15.51 -3.63 20.18
CA MET A 230 -15.50 -2.27 20.74
C MET A 230 -14.27 -1.98 21.60
N LEU A 231 -13.30 -2.90 21.67
CA LEU A 231 -12.07 -2.76 22.42
C LEU A 231 -10.97 -2.32 21.45
N PHE A 232 -10.28 -1.27 21.84
CA PHE A 232 -9.16 -0.72 21.08
C PHE A 232 -7.88 -0.93 21.90
N THR A 233 -6.77 -1.14 21.19
CA THR A 233 -5.46 -1.25 21.84
C THR A 233 -5.07 0.05 22.53
N GLN A 234 -4.23 -0.03 23.57
CA GLN A 234 -3.83 1.17 24.31
C GLN A 234 -3.06 2.15 23.44
N THR A 235 -2.34 1.64 22.42
CA THR A 235 -1.67 2.48 21.42
C THR A 235 -2.66 3.40 20.71
N ILE A 236 -3.84 2.89 20.32
CA ILE A 236 -4.84 3.69 19.61
C ILE A 236 -5.64 4.58 20.58
N THR A 237 -5.97 4.11 21.78
CA THR A 237 -6.78 4.92 22.71
C THR A 237 -5.97 6.03 23.39
N ASN A 238 -4.71 5.78 23.71
CA ASN A 238 -3.92 6.65 24.60
C ASN A 238 -2.75 7.34 23.89
N TYR A 239 -2.30 6.83 22.75
CA TYR A 239 -1.05 7.25 22.10
C TYR A 239 -1.21 7.56 20.61
N LEU A 240 -2.44 7.60 20.09
CA LEU A 240 -2.68 7.99 18.70
C LEU A 240 -2.26 9.46 18.53
N TYR A 241 -1.25 9.69 17.69
CA TYR A 241 -0.63 11.00 17.46
C TYR A 241 0.07 11.62 18.69
N SER A 242 0.36 10.86 19.74
CA SER A 242 1.16 11.38 20.85
C SER A 242 2.62 11.56 20.39
N HIS A 243 3.14 12.77 20.54
CA HIS A 243 4.55 13.12 20.31
C HIS A 243 5.43 12.73 21.50
#